data_AF-A0A430QTX6-F1
#
_entry.id   AF-A0A430QTX6-F1
#
_cell.length_a   1.000
_cell.length_b   1.000
_cell.length_c   1.000
_cell.angle_alpha   90.00
_cell.angle_beta   90.00
_cell.angle_gamma   90.00
#
_symmetry.space_group_name_H-M   'P 1'
#
loop_
_entity.id
_entity.type
_entity.pdbx_description
1 polymer ?
#
loop_
_entity_poly.entity_id
_entity_poly.type
_entity_poly.pdbx_seq_one_letter_code
_entity_poly.pdbx_strand_id
1 'polypeptide(L)'
;ALPTGVAYHVLNDAISQVKALTNITLEKTKFKGFICACLNAKALPMWLNALVANDTLLRRFYCENAFIRQCRASQRELHADLMTHLEQLLAFPFN
;
A
#
# COMPACT_ATOMS: atom_id res chain seq x y z
N ALA A 1 5.42 -2.51 -13.86
CA ALA A 1 5.72 -1.12 -14.28
C ALA A 1 5.84 -0.26 -13.02
N LEU A 2 6.78 0.69 -12.97
CA LEU A 2 6.78 1.68 -11.89
C LEU A 2 5.50 2.53 -11.96
N PRO A 3 4.97 3.02 -10.82
CA PRO A 3 3.80 3.88 -10.82
C PRO A 3 4.07 5.12 -11.70
N THR A 4 3.12 5.48 -12.55
CA THR A 4 3.17 6.70 -13.36
C THR A 4 3.20 7.94 -12.45
N GLY A 5 3.63 9.11 -12.94
CA GLY A 5 3.73 10.33 -12.11
C GLY A 5 2.45 10.64 -11.31
N VAL A 6 1.27 10.41 -11.92
CA VAL A 6 -0.05 10.55 -11.27
C VAL A 6 -0.20 9.64 -10.04
N ALA A 7 0.25 8.39 -10.14
CA ALA A 7 0.19 7.44 -9.04
C ALA A 7 1.03 7.87 -7.83
N TYR A 8 2.19 8.49 -8.07
CA TYR A 8 3.03 9.04 -7.01
C TYR A 8 2.38 10.24 -6.32
N HIS A 9 1.70 11.11 -7.07
CA HIS A 9 0.99 12.26 -6.49
C HIS A 9 -0.11 11.82 -5.54
N VAL A 10 -0.95 10.86 -5.94
CA VAL A 10 -2.05 10.35 -5.10
C VAL A 10 -1.54 9.74 -3.78
N LEU A 11 -0.45 8.97 -3.82
CA LEU A 11 0.15 8.40 -2.61
C LEU A 11 0.81 9.45 -1.72
N ASN A 12 1.44 10.47 -2.30
CA ASN A 12 2.02 11.58 -1.56
C ASN A 12 0.95 12.42 -0.86
N ASP A 13 -0.22 12.59 -1.48
CA ASP A 13 -1.35 13.28 -0.87
C ASP A 13 -1.88 12.50 0.33
N ALA A 14 -2.05 11.17 0.19
CA ALA A 14 -2.44 10.31 1.30
C ALA A 14 -1.44 10.36 2.47
N ILE A 15 -0.14 10.36 2.18
CA ILE A 15 0.91 10.53 3.21
C ILE A 15 0.83 11.91 3.86
N SER A 16 0.60 12.97 3.07
CA SER A 16 0.52 14.35 3.57
C SER A 16 -0.69 14.54 4.49
N GLN A 17 -1.85 13.97 4.13
CA GLN A 17 -3.04 13.96 4.98
C GLN A 17 -2.76 13.31 6.35
N VAL A 18 -2.09 12.16 6.37
CA VAL A 18 -1.75 11.45 7.62
C VAL A 18 -0.73 12.24 8.44
N LYS A 19 0.25 12.88 7.80
CA LYS A 19 1.25 13.72 8.48
C LYS A 19 0.63 14.98 9.09
N ALA A 20 -0.45 15.50 8.52
CA ALA A 20 -1.18 16.64 9.06
C ALA A 20 -1.94 16.31 10.37
N LEU A 21 -2.13 15.02 10.69
CA LEU A 21 -2.77 14.57 11.94
C LEU A 21 -1.78 14.63 13.11
N THR A 22 -1.58 15.83 13.65
CA THR A 22 -0.61 16.11 14.73
C THR A 22 -0.97 15.47 16.07
N ASN A 23 -2.24 15.11 16.27
CA ASN A 23 -2.74 14.44 17.46
C ASN A 23 -2.51 12.92 17.46
N ILE A 24 -2.06 12.33 16.35
CA ILE A 24 -1.79 10.90 16.24
C ILE A 24 -0.29 10.64 16.32
N THR A 25 0.16 10.09 17.44
CA THR A 25 1.58 9.79 17.67
C THR A 25 1.95 8.34 17.37
N LEU A 26 1.01 7.40 17.52
CA LEU A 26 1.24 5.97 17.32
C LEU A 26 1.35 5.61 15.83
N GLU A 27 2.48 5.04 15.42
CA GLU A 27 2.75 4.63 14.04
C GLU A 27 1.70 3.64 13.50
N LYS A 28 1.20 2.73 14.35
CA LYS A 28 0.11 1.81 13.97
C LYS A 28 -1.17 2.57 13.59
N THR A 29 -1.47 3.65 14.29
CA THR A 29 -2.65 4.48 14.01
C THR A 29 -2.44 5.33 12.76
N LYS A 30 -1.24 5.89 12.57
CA LYS A 30 -0.87 6.58 11.32
C LYS A 30 -1.00 5.65 10.11
N PHE A 31 -0.50 4.41 10.24
CA PHE A 31 -0.62 3.41 9.18
C PHE A 31 -2.08 3.09 8.85
N LYS A 32 -2.95 2.92 9.85
CA LYS A 32 -4.40 2.76 9.62
C LYS A 32 -5.00 3.95 8.88
N GLY A 33 -4.66 5.18 9.29
CA GLY A 33 -5.10 6.41 8.61
C GLY A 33 -4.63 6.46 7.16
N PHE A 34 -3.40 6.03 6.89
CA PHE A 34 -2.86 5.90 5.54
C PHE A 34 -3.66 4.89 4.69
N ILE A 35 -3.99 3.72 5.24
CA ILE A 35 -4.84 2.75 4.53
C ILE A 35 -6.21 3.33 4.20
N CYS A 36 -6.85 4.06 5.13
CA CYS A 36 -8.11 4.76 4.86
C CYS A 36 -7.98 5.79 3.74
N ALA A 37 -6.93 6.63 3.78
CA ALA A 37 -6.67 7.61 2.72
C ALA A 37 -6.45 6.94 1.35
N CYS A 38 -5.75 5.81 1.31
CA CYS A 38 -5.58 5.02 0.09
C CYS A 38 -6.90 4.40 -0.43
N LEU A 39 -7.80 3.99 0.47
CA LEU A 39 -9.13 3.49 0.07
C LEU A 39 -9.99 4.60 -0.53
N ASN A 40 -10.04 5.77 0.12
CA ASN A 40 -10.74 6.96 -0.39
C ASN A 40 -10.21 7.38 -1.77
N ALA A 41 -8.90 7.29 -1.98
CA ALA A 41 -8.25 7.63 -3.23
C ALA A 41 -8.19 6.48 -4.26
N LYS A 42 -8.76 5.30 -3.96
CA LYS A 42 -8.68 4.10 -4.81
C LYS A 42 -7.25 3.69 -5.19
N ALA A 43 -6.29 3.97 -4.32
CA ALA A 43 -4.86 3.81 -4.56
C ALA A 43 -4.22 2.64 -3.78
N LEU A 44 -4.99 1.91 -2.99
CA LEU A 44 -4.46 0.83 -2.14
C LEU A 44 -3.76 -0.31 -2.93
N PRO A 45 -4.33 -0.85 -4.04
CA PRO A 45 -3.64 -1.87 -4.83
C PRO A 45 -2.36 -1.34 -5.49
N MET A 46 -2.40 -0.07 -5.92
CA MET A 46 -1.26 0.62 -6.53
C MET A 46 -0.11 0.79 -5.54
N TRP A 47 -0.40 1.20 -4.30
CA TRP A 47 0.58 1.27 -3.23
C TRP A 47 1.20 -0.09 -2.95
N LEU A 48 0.39 -1.16 -2.85
CA LEU A 48 0.87 -2.50 -2.55
C LEU A 48 1.81 -3.00 -3.65
N ASN A 49 1.46 -2.79 -4.93
CA ASN A 49 2.32 -3.10 -6.06
C ASN A 49 3.65 -2.34 -6.01
N ALA A 50 3.63 -1.04 -5.66
CA ALA A 50 4.86 -0.24 -5.51
C ALA A 50 5.75 -0.75 -4.37
N LEU A 51 5.15 -1.17 -3.25
CA LEU A 51 5.85 -1.78 -2.12
C LEU A 51 6.50 -3.11 -2.52
N VAL A 52 5.74 -4.00 -3.17
CA VAL A 52 6.21 -5.31 -3.64
C VAL A 52 7.32 -5.18 -4.70
N ALA A 53 7.32 -4.10 -5.48
CA ALA A 53 8.37 -3.83 -6.46
C ALA A 53 9.69 -3.33 -5.83
N ASN A 54 9.68 -2.84 -4.59
CA ASN A 54 10.84 -2.19 -3.95
C ASN A 54 11.64 -3.15 -3.06
N ASP A 55 12.46 -4.01 -3.69
CA ASP A 55 13.25 -5.03 -2.98
C ASP A 55 14.20 -4.45 -1.92
N THR A 56 14.83 -3.30 -2.19
CA THR A 56 15.72 -2.62 -1.24
C THR A 56 14.99 -2.24 0.05
N LEU A 57 13.78 -1.68 -0.06
CA LEU A 57 12.95 -1.35 1.09
C LEU A 57 12.52 -2.62 1.83
N LEU A 58 12.08 -3.64 1.10
CA LEU A 58 11.61 -4.89 1.70
C LEU A 58 12.72 -5.61 2.48
N ARG A 59 13.94 -5.68 1.95
CA ARG A 59 15.09 -6.27 2.67
C ARG A 59 15.45 -5.53 3.95
N ARG A 60 15.18 -4.22 4.01
CA ARG A 60 15.45 -3.41 5.20
C ARG A 60 14.45 -3.66 6.34
N PHE A 61 13.20 -3.99 6.02
CA PHE A 61 12.11 -4.03 7.00
C PHE A 61 11.42 -5.38 7.16
N TYR A 62 11.68 -6.37 6.28
CA TYR A 62 11.02 -7.67 6.28
C TYR A 62 12.00 -8.85 6.20
N CYS A 63 11.75 -9.87 7.01
CA CYS A 63 12.45 -11.16 6.97
C CYS A 63 12.28 -11.84 5.60
N GLU A 64 13.22 -12.71 5.23
CA GLU A 64 13.26 -13.35 3.90
C GLU A 64 12.02 -14.17 3.55
N ASN A 65 11.43 -14.84 4.52
CA ASN A 65 10.21 -15.62 4.37
C ASN A 65 8.91 -14.79 4.50
N ALA A 66 9.00 -13.47 4.68
CA ALA A 66 7.82 -12.63 4.77
C ALA A 66 7.01 -12.68 3.46
N PHE A 67 5.69 -12.80 3.59
CA PHE A 67 4.76 -12.84 2.46
C PHE A 67 5.07 -11.79 1.39
N ILE A 68 5.22 -10.53 1.80
CA ILE A 68 5.46 -9.39 0.90
C ILE A 68 6.74 -9.53 0.05
N ARG A 69 7.78 -10.20 0.59
CA ARG A 69 9.04 -10.49 -0.14
C ARG A 69 8.88 -11.64 -1.13
N GLN A 70 7.92 -12.52 -0.89
CA GLN A 70 7.65 -13.69 -1.71
C GLN A 70 6.61 -13.44 -2.80
N CYS A 71 5.90 -12.30 -2.78
CA CYS A 71 4.87 -11.93 -3.78
C CYS A 71 5.35 -11.96 -5.24
N ARG A 72 6.65 -11.78 -5.50
CA ARG A 72 7.25 -11.86 -6.85
C ARG A 72 7.95 -13.20 -7.14
N ALA A 73 7.95 -14.12 -6.18
CA ALA A 73 8.63 -15.41 -6.24
C ALA A 73 7.64 -16.55 -5.96
N SER A 74 7.69 -17.14 -4.76
CA SER A 74 6.91 -18.33 -4.39
C SER A 74 5.44 -18.05 -4.08
N GLN A 75 5.06 -16.81 -3.79
CA GLN A 75 3.70 -16.41 -3.39
C GLN A 75 3.00 -15.52 -4.43
N ARG A 76 3.30 -15.73 -5.72
CA ARG A 76 2.71 -14.95 -6.83
C ARG A 76 1.19 -15.11 -6.91
N GLU A 77 0.69 -16.33 -6.71
CA GLU A 77 -0.75 -16.63 -6.78
C GLU A 77 -1.49 -15.98 -5.61
N LEU A 78 -1.02 -16.16 -4.38
CA LEU A 78 -1.60 -15.47 -3.21
C LEU A 78 -1.54 -13.94 -3.33
N HIS A 79 -0.48 -13.39 -3.94
CA HIS A 79 -0.41 -11.97 -4.23
C HIS A 79 -1.47 -11.55 -5.26
N ALA A 80 -1.68 -12.33 -6.32
CA ALA A 80 -2.72 -12.07 -7.32
C ALA A 80 -4.11 -12.12 -6.69
N ASP A 81 -4.39 -13.12 -5.85
CA ASP A 81 -5.65 -13.24 -5.12
C ASP A 81 -5.88 -12.01 -4.22
N LEU A 82 -4.88 -11.59 -3.45
CA LEU A 82 -4.96 -10.39 -2.63
C LEU A 82 -5.27 -9.16 -3.48
N MET A 83 -4.59 -9.00 -4.61
CA MET A 83 -4.82 -7.88 -5.54
C MET A 83 -6.26 -7.89 -6.07
N THR A 84 -6.80 -9.04 -6.46
CA THR A 84 -8.20 -9.17 -6.89
C THR A 84 -9.18 -8.77 -5.79
N HIS A 85 -8.97 -9.20 -4.54
CA HIS A 85 -9.83 -8.80 -3.44
C HIS A 85 -9.75 -7.29 -3.15
N LEU A 86 -8.55 -6.70 -3.27
CA LEU A 86 -8.39 -5.25 -3.11
C LEU A 86 -9.09 -4.48 -4.24
N GLU A 87 -9.00 -4.94 -5.48
CA GLU A 87 -9.70 -4.33 -6.61
C GLU A 87 -11.23 -4.40 -6.47
N GLN A 88 -11.76 -5.54 -6.01
CA GLN A 88 -13.18 -5.69 -5.68
C GLN A 88 -13.60 -4.73 -4.56
N LEU A 89 -12.75 -4.56 -3.54
CA LEU A 89 -13.00 -3.61 -2.45
C LEU A 89 -13.17 -2.18 -2.98
N LEU A 90 -12.42 -1.78 -4.02
CA LEU A 90 -12.51 -0.43 -4.60
C LEU A 90 -13.80 -0.16 -5.39
N ALA A 91 -14.66 -1.16 -5.59
CA ALA A 91 -16.00 -0.98 -6.14
C ALA A 91 -16.94 -0.23 -5.18
N PHE A 92 -16.63 -0.25 -3.87
CA PHE A 92 -17.40 0.45 -2.84
C PHE A 92 -16.99 1.92 -2.70
N PRO A 93 -17.93 2.83 -2.40
CA PRO A 93 -17.62 4.22 -2.12
C PRO A 93 -17.08 4.39 -0.69
N PHE A 94 -15.78 4.65 -0.55
CA PHE A 94 -15.17 5.03 0.72
C PHE A 94 -15.16 6.55 0.88
N ASN A 95 -15.41 7.04 2.11
CA ASN A 95 -15.32 8.45 2.50
C ASN A 95 -14.74 8.55 3.92
#